data_AF-A0A2N6CKA4-F1
#
_entry.id   AF-A0A2N6CKA4-F1
#
_cell.length_a   1.000
_cell.length_b   1.000
_cell.length_c   1.000
_cell.angle_alpha   90.00
_cell.angle_beta   90.00
_cell.angle_gamma   90.00
#
_symmetry.space_group_name_H-M   'P 1'
#
loop_
_entity.id
_entity.type
_entity.pdbx_description
1 polymer ?
#
loop_
_entity_poly.entity_id
_entity_poly.type
_entity_poly.pdbx_seq_one_letter_code
_entity_poly.pdbx_strand_id
1 'polypeptide(L)'
;MRGLLEMRGRIRRHLPPAWLFHIGHCGSTLISRLLGAHPHLLALREPATLQMLAYARRAADQETGPELLELCLALLSRSFRKTQRAFIKPTSDCSNLIEPLLGTDREAPAILLYVSLETYAATMLRAAALRADIENRHPARSRDLESRLGKPAQACTDDAQRVAVSWLSSMSAFAQAANACANRVMWLDFDDFLVSPQQYLGEAAAFLGAPLAADDAATLVTGPLMQRYSKNPAKGYTAAIRQEQLRDSRDRCGDEIAAAIDFAENLGKRFAAIAMLHEHFRRTD
;
A
#
# COMPACT_ATOMS: atom_id res chain seq x y z
N MET A 1 8.97 -6.45 28.61
CA MET A 1 8.59 -5.18 27.94
C MET A 1 9.29 -3.94 28.52
N ARG A 2 9.22 -3.68 29.83
CA ARG A 2 9.61 -2.39 30.45
C ARG A 2 11.02 -1.89 30.09
N GLY A 3 12.05 -2.73 30.20
CA GLY A 3 13.43 -2.35 29.87
C GLY A 3 13.68 -2.06 28.38
N LEU A 4 12.89 -2.65 27.46
CA LEU A 4 12.96 -2.32 26.03
C LEU A 4 12.30 -0.97 25.73
N LEU A 5 11.20 -0.64 26.41
CA LEU A 5 10.53 0.65 26.28
C LEU A 5 11.40 1.81 26.76
N GLU A 6 12.21 1.60 27.81
CA GLU A 6 13.20 2.57 28.30
C GLU A 6 14.30 2.89 27.26
N MET A 7 14.55 2.00 26.30
CA MET A 7 15.52 2.25 25.22
C MET A 7 14.99 3.23 24.17
N ARG A 8 13.68 3.48 24.09
CA ARG A 8 13.03 4.33 23.06
C ARG A 8 13.74 5.69 22.92
N GLY A 9 13.94 6.41 24.03
CA GLY A 9 14.59 7.72 24.03
C GLY A 9 16.08 7.70 23.71
N ARG A 10 16.71 6.51 23.70
CA ARG A 10 18.13 6.31 23.41
C ARG A 10 18.37 5.87 21.96
N ILE A 11 17.33 5.45 21.25
CA ILE A 11 17.42 5.05 19.84
C ILE A 11 17.55 6.32 18.98
N ARG A 12 18.74 6.53 18.42
CA ARG A 12 18.99 7.64 17.50
C ARG A 12 18.40 7.33 16.13
N ARG A 13 17.48 8.17 15.68
CA ARG A 13 17.09 8.31 14.27
C ARG A 13 17.63 9.64 13.73
N HIS A 14 18.02 9.65 12.46
CA HIS A 14 18.57 10.86 11.82
C HIS A 14 17.50 11.69 11.12
N LEU A 15 16.52 11.01 10.50
CA LEU A 15 15.42 11.62 9.77
C LEU A 15 14.12 10.85 10.11
N PRO A 16 12.94 11.50 10.02
CA PRO A 16 11.66 10.81 10.04
C PRO A 16 11.61 9.70 8.97
N PRO A 17 10.97 8.55 9.19
CA PRO A 17 10.83 7.54 8.15
C PRO A 17 9.98 8.06 6.99
N ALA A 18 10.16 7.46 5.82
CA ALA A 18 9.26 7.59 4.67
C ALA A 18 8.47 6.30 4.49
N TRP A 19 7.19 6.40 4.11
CA TRP A 19 6.31 5.25 3.96
C TRP A 19 5.93 5.00 2.50
N LEU A 20 5.86 3.73 2.13
CA LEU A 20 5.12 3.25 0.95
C LEU A 20 3.99 2.35 1.44
N PHE A 21 2.82 2.94 1.68
CA PHE A 21 1.60 2.18 1.90
C PHE A 21 1.00 1.81 0.56
N HIS A 22 0.42 0.61 0.49
CA HIS A 22 -0.05 0.09 -0.79
C HIS A 22 -1.22 -0.87 -0.61
N ILE A 23 -2.11 -0.93 -1.60
CA ILE A 23 -3.10 -2.01 -1.67
C ILE A 23 -2.41 -3.33 -2.08
N GLY A 24 -3.07 -4.47 -1.92
CA GLY A 24 -2.52 -5.74 -2.40
C GLY A 24 -2.23 -5.72 -3.91
N HIS A 25 -1.19 -6.41 -4.37
CA HIS A 25 -0.93 -6.68 -5.80
C HIS A 25 -0.89 -5.46 -6.75
N CYS A 26 -0.55 -4.26 -6.27
CA CYS A 26 -0.49 -3.01 -7.07
C CYS A 26 0.94 -2.56 -7.47
N GLY A 27 1.89 -3.49 -7.63
CA GLY A 27 3.25 -3.12 -8.06
C GLY A 27 4.16 -2.52 -6.98
N SER A 28 3.77 -2.55 -5.70
CA SER A 28 4.56 -1.97 -4.59
C SER A 28 5.98 -2.52 -4.46
N THR A 29 6.20 -3.79 -4.81
CA THR A 29 7.54 -4.37 -4.82
C THR A 29 8.43 -3.71 -5.88
N LEU A 30 7.90 -3.33 -7.05
CA LEU A 30 8.65 -2.61 -8.08
C LEU A 30 9.01 -1.21 -7.60
N ILE A 31 8.01 -0.43 -7.16
CA ILE A 31 8.21 0.94 -6.65
C ILE A 31 9.23 0.97 -5.52
N SER A 32 9.13 0.04 -4.57
CA SER A 32 10.08 -0.03 -3.45
C SER A 32 11.52 -0.37 -3.87
N ARG A 33 11.71 -1.08 -4.98
CA ARG A 33 13.04 -1.41 -5.52
C ARG A 33 13.62 -0.24 -6.31
N LEU A 34 12.81 0.47 -7.08
CA LEU A 34 13.24 1.65 -7.83
C LEU A 34 13.64 2.78 -6.88
N LEU A 35 12.76 3.17 -5.96
CA LEU A 35 13.07 4.18 -4.94
C LEU A 35 14.19 3.70 -4.01
N GLY A 36 14.19 2.41 -3.65
CA GLY A 36 15.23 1.81 -2.81
C GLY A 36 16.61 1.69 -3.46
N ALA A 37 16.75 1.97 -4.76
CA ALA A 37 18.05 2.09 -5.42
C ALA A 37 18.71 3.45 -5.12
N HIS A 38 17.93 4.45 -4.67
CA HIS A 38 18.44 5.77 -4.34
C HIS A 38 19.35 5.71 -3.09
N PRO A 39 20.60 6.21 -3.13
CA PRO A 39 21.55 6.09 -2.01
C PRO A 39 21.09 6.71 -0.68
N HIS A 40 20.17 7.67 -0.73
CA HIS A 40 19.57 8.31 0.45
C HIS A 40 18.37 7.56 1.05
N LEU A 41 17.85 6.52 0.41
CA LEU A 41 16.71 5.75 0.90
C LEU A 41 17.16 4.35 1.33
N LEU A 42 17.11 4.08 2.63
CA LEU A 42 17.32 2.73 3.16
C LEU A 42 16.00 1.96 3.10
N ALA A 43 15.81 1.17 2.06
CA ALA A 43 14.56 0.44 1.83
C ALA A 43 14.39 -0.76 2.78
N LEU A 44 13.38 -0.70 3.65
CA LEU A 44 12.91 -1.79 4.50
C LEU A 44 11.59 -2.34 3.95
N ARG A 45 11.64 -3.55 3.38
CA ARG A 45 10.49 -4.18 2.72
C ARG A 45 9.87 -5.23 3.63
N GLU A 46 8.58 -5.06 3.90
CA GLU A 46 7.72 -5.95 4.66
C GLU A 46 8.29 -6.32 6.05
N PRO A 47 8.62 -5.32 6.93
CA PRO A 47 9.09 -5.64 8.26
C PRO A 47 8.05 -6.46 9.03
N ALA A 48 8.40 -7.69 9.42
CA ALA A 48 7.51 -8.59 10.13
C ALA A 48 6.96 -7.98 11.44
N THR A 49 7.72 -7.09 12.08
CA THR A 49 7.31 -6.36 13.27
C THR A 49 6.04 -5.53 13.05
N LEU A 50 5.89 -4.87 11.90
CA LEU A 50 4.67 -4.13 11.57
C LEU A 50 3.50 -5.07 11.30
N GLN A 51 3.75 -6.22 10.67
CA GLN A 51 2.70 -7.21 10.45
C GLN A 51 2.19 -7.79 11.78
N MET A 52 3.09 -8.10 12.71
CA MET A 52 2.74 -8.57 14.05
C MET A 52 1.92 -7.52 14.81
N LEU A 53 2.33 -6.24 14.76
CA LEU A 53 1.55 -5.14 15.34
C LEU A 53 0.15 -5.00 14.72
N ALA A 54 0.04 -5.16 13.40
CA ALA A 54 -1.25 -5.09 12.71
C ALA A 54 -2.20 -6.22 13.14
N TYR A 55 -1.67 -7.42 13.40
CA TYR A 55 -2.44 -8.55 13.93
C TYR A 55 -2.85 -8.34 15.38
N ALA A 56 -1.91 -7.94 16.25
CA ALA A 56 -2.19 -7.73 17.66
C ALA A 56 -3.19 -6.59 17.89
N ARG A 57 -3.11 -5.49 17.10
CA ARG A 57 -4.11 -4.43 17.10
C ARG A 57 -5.51 -4.94 16.75
N ARG A 58 -5.62 -5.86 15.78
CA ARG A 58 -6.91 -6.50 15.40
C ARG A 58 -7.42 -7.49 16.44
N ALA A 59 -6.54 -8.04 17.27
CA ALA A 59 -6.89 -8.91 18.39
C ALA A 59 -7.26 -8.11 19.66
N ALA A 60 -7.19 -6.77 19.61
CA ALA A 60 -7.35 -5.89 20.77
C ALA A 60 -6.41 -6.26 21.94
N ASP A 61 -5.19 -6.70 21.60
CA ASP A 61 -4.18 -7.07 22.58
C ASP A 61 -3.69 -5.84 23.33
N GLN A 62 -3.94 -5.80 24.66
CA GLN A 62 -3.55 -4.69 25.53
C GLN A 62 -2.03 -4.51 25.61
N GLU A 63 -1.23 -5.52 25.24
CA GLU A 63 0.23 -5.41 25.21
C GLU A 63 0.75 -4.61 23.99
N THR A 64 -0.13 -4.23 23.06
CA THR A 64 0.21 -3.43 21.87
C THR A 64 -0.19 -1.97 21.99
N GLY A 65 0.09 -1.41 23.16
CA GLY A 65 -0.06 0.01 23.47
C GLY A 65 0.82 0.93 22.59
N PRO A 66 0.58 2.25 22.67
CA PRO A 66 1.30 3.26 21.88
C PRO A 66 2.82 3.19 22.07
N GLU A 67 3.31 2.76 23.24
CA GLU A 67 4.73 2.67 23.54
C GLU A 67 5.45 1.60 22.69
N LEU A 68 4.78 0.48 22.40
CA LEU A 68 5.35 -0.56 21.54
C LEU A 68 5.43 -0.09 20.08
N LEU A 69 4.38 0.61 19.61
CA LEU A 69 4.38 1.23 18.28
C LEU A 69 5.54 2.22 18.14
N GLU A 70 5.70 3.11 19.12
CA GLU A 70 6.79 4.08 19.13
C GLU A 70 8.17 3.44 19.17
N LEU A 71 8.34 2.35 19.94
CA LEU A 71 9.59 1.59 19.95
C LEU A 71 9.87 0.96 18.59
N CYS A 72 8.88 0.32 17.97
CA CYS A 72 9.00 -0.26 16.64
C CYS A 72 9.35 0.82 15.60
N LEU A 73 8.70 1.98 15.66
CA LEU A 73 9.01 3.13 14.82
C LEU A 73 10.45 3.60 15.03
N ALA A 74 10.91 3.76 16.27
CA ALA A 74 12.27 4.18 16.56
C ALA A 74 13.29 3.20 15.98
N LEU A 75 13.06 1.89 16.12
CA LEU A 75 13.93 0.84 15.59
C LEU A 75 13.95 0.81 14.06
N LEU A 76 12.79 0.87 13.42
CA LEU A 76 12.65 0.80 11.96
C LEU A 76 13.12 2.09 11.27
N SER A 77 13.10 3.23 11.97
CA SER A 77 13.52 4.52 11.41
C SER A 77 15.05 4.73 11.43
N ARG A 78 15.82 3.75 11.90
CA ARG A 78 17.28 3.83 11.92
C ARG A 78 17.83 3.74 10.50
N SER A 79 18.89 4.50 10.27
CA SER A 79 19.70 4.45 9.04
C SER A 79 21.18 4.35 9.39
N PHE A 80 22.01 3.96 8.42
CA PHE A 80 23.46 3.84 8.62
C PHE A 80 24.19 5.18 8.51
N ARG A 81 23.61 6.17 7.82
CA ARG A 81 24.21 7.48 7.53
C ARG A 81 23.24 8.60 7.91
N LYS A 82 23.77 9.74 8.35
CA LYS A 82 22.96 10.92 8.70
C LYS A 82 22.10 11.44 7.54
N THR A 83 22.58 11.28 6.31
CA THR A 83 21.89 11.70 5.08
C THR A 83 20.90 10.67 4.55
N GLN A 84 20.80 9.49 5.17
CA GLN A 84 19.88 8.43 4.76
C GLN A 84 18.60 8.46 5.58
N ARG A 85 17.48 8.32 4.88
CA ARG A 85 16.14 8.15 5.43
C ARG A 85 15.74 6.67 5.36
N ALA A 86 15.14 6.13 6.42
CA ALA A 86 14.49 4.83 6.34
C ALA A 86 13.26 4.92 5.44
N PHE A 87 13.19 4.09 4.40
CA PHE A 87 12.07 4.02 3.48
C PHE A 87 11.36 2.68 3.66
N ILE A 88 10.20 2.71 4.31
CA ILE A 88 9.55 1.52 4.83
C ILE A 88 8.33 1.20 3.97
N LYS A 89 8.30 -0.02 3.43
CA LYS A 89 7.14 -0.58 2.73
C LYS A 89 6.54 -1.69 3.59
N PRO A 90 5.49 -1.43 4.40
CA PRO A 90 4.78 -2.47 5.12
C PRO A 90 4.14 -3.49 4.16
N THR A 91 3.62 -4.60 4.69
CA THR A 91 2.74 -5.46 3.91
C THR A 91 1.40 -4.74 3.73
N SER A 92 0.63 -5.06 2.69
CA SER A 92 -0.71 -4.48 2.53
C SER A 92 -1.61 -4.78 3.73
N ASP A 93 -1.35 -5.85 4.48
CA ASP A 93 -2.14 -6.24 5.67
C ASP A 93 -1.98 -5.28 6.84
N CYS A 94 -1.07 -4.31 6.74
CA CYS A 94 -0.82 -3.28 7.74
C CYS A 94 -1.66 -2.00 7.53
N SER A 95 -2.72 -2.01 6.69
CA SER A 95 -3.54 -0.80 6.44
C SER A 95 -4.15 -0.20 7.71
N ASN A 96 -4.43 -1.02 8.73
CA ASN A 96 -4.92 -0.56 10.04
C ASN A 96 -3.86 0.16 10.89
N LEU A 97 -2.61 0.20 10.45
CA LEU A 97 -1.51 0.93 11.09
C LEU A 97 -1.22 2.28 10.44
N ILE A 98 -1.82 2.63 9.30
CA ILE A 98 -1.48 3.85 8.56
C ILE A 98 -1.69 5.10 9.42
N GLU A 99 -2.91 5.26 9.95
CA GLU A 99 -3.25 6.38 10.83
C GLU A 99 -2.35 6.45 12.07
N PRO A 100 -2.18 5.40 12.89
CA PRO A 100 -1.34 5.51 14.08
C PRO A 100 0.15 5.74 13.73
N LEU A 101 0.68 5.16 12.65
CA LEU A 101 2.07 5.42 12.23
C LEU A 101 2.28 6.89 11.82
N LEU A 102 1.37 7.46 11.03
CA LEU A 102 1.45 8.86 10.59
C LEU A 102 1.08 9.87 11.70
N GLY A 103 0.30 9.43 12.69
CA GLY A 103 -0.02 10.21 13.89
C GLY A 103 1.15 10.30 14.87
N THR A 104 1.93 9.22 15.00
CA THR A 104 3.13 9.19 15.86
C THR A 104 4.28 10.02 15.26
N ASP A 105 4.46 10.01 13.93
CA ASP A 105 5.46 10.85 13.27
C ASP A 105 4.81 11.88 12.33
N ARG A 106 4.69 13.11 12.84
CA ARG A 106 4.04 14.22 12.13
C ARG A 106 4.87 14.81 11.00
N GLU A 107 6.10 14.35 10.78
CA GLU A 107 6.96 14.81 9.68
C GLU A 107 7.19 13.72 8.62
N ALA A 108 6.76 12.48 8.89
CA ALA A 108 6.94 11.37 7.96
C ALA A 108 6.10 11.55 6.68
N PRO A 109 6.72 11.57 5.48
CA PRO A 109 6.01 11.54 4.22
C PRO A 109 5.55 10.11 3.89
N ALA A 110 4.44 9.99 3.17
CA ALA A 110 3.86 8.72 2.76
C ALA A 110 3.36 8.73 1.32
N ILE A 111 3.72 7.69 0.57
CA ILE A 111 3.13 7.38 -0.73
C ILE A 111 2.01 6.37 -0.49
N LEU A 112 0.83 6.65 -1.06
CA LEU A 112 -0.34 5.78 -1.10
C LEU A 112 -0.45 5.19 -2.50
N LEU A 113 0.10 3.98 -2.67
CA LEU A 113 0.15 3.30 -3.97
C LEU A 113 -1.09 2.43 -4.18
N TYR A 114 -1.77 2.65 -5.30
CA TYR A 114 -3.00 1.95 -5.63
C TYR A 114 -3.11 1.66 -7.13
N VAL A 115 -4.18 0.94 -7.48
CA VAL A 115 -4.75 0.87 -8.84
C VAL A 115 -6.27 0.99 -8.68
N SER A 116 -6.97 1.30 -9.77
CA SER A 116 -8.44 1.34 -9.78
C SER A 116 -9.08 0.03 -9.27
N LEU A 117 -10.31 0.10 -8.78
CA LEU A 117 -11.06 -1.09 -8.36
C LEU A 117 -11.20 -2.11 -9.49
N GLU A 118 -11.51 -1.64 -10.70
CA GLU A 118 -11.58 -2.46 -11.92
C GLU A 118 -10.28 -3.25 -12.11
N THR A 119 -9.13 -2.55 -12.09
CA THR A 119 -7.83 -3.17 -12.36
C THR A 119 -7.39 -4.10 -11.24
N TYR A 120 -7.75 -3.77 -10.00
CA TYR A 120 -7.57 -4.67 -8.86
C TYR A 120 -8.40 -5.95 -9.02
N ALA A 121 -9.67 -5.84 -9.40
CA ALA A 121 -10.55 -6.98 -9.64
C ALA A 121 -10.04 -7.86 -10.79
N ALA A 122 -9.66 -7.27 -11.93
CA ALA A 122 -9.03 -7.96 -13.04
C ALA A 122 -7.72 -8.67 -12.65
N THR A 123 -6.97 -8.11 -11.69
CA THR A 123 -5.77 -8.79 -11.18
C THR A 123 -6.15 -9.99 -10.33
N MET A 124 -7.06 -9.80 -9.37
CA MET A 124 -7.33 -10.72 -8.29
C MET A 124 -8.20 -11.92 -8.71
N LEU A 125 -9.13 -11.72 -9.65
CA LEU A 125 -10.06 -12.75 -10.10
C LEU A 125 -9.46 -13.72 -11.12
N ARG A 126 -8.30 -13.41 -11.71
CA ARG A 126 -7.75 -14.18 -12.84
C ARG A 126 -7.27 -15.60 -12.50
N ALA A 127 -6.96 -15.89 -11.24
CA ALA A 127 -6.35 -17.16 -10.86
C ALA A 127 -6.82 -17.66 -9.48
N ALA A 128 -6.97 -18.98 -9.33
CA ALA A 128 -7.41 -19.61 -8.08
C ALA A 128 -6.55 -19.26 -6.86
N ALA A 129 -5.22 -19.18 -7.04
CA ALA A 129 -4.31 -18.79 -5.96
C ALA A 129 -4.55 -17.35 -5.46
N LEU A 130 -4.97 -16.44 -6.35
CA LEU A 130 -5.30 -15.06 -5.99
C LEU A 130 -6.68 -14.98 -5.32
N ARG A 131 -7.64 -15.79 -5.78
CA ARG A 131 -8.94 -15.94 -5.11
C ARG A 131 -8.80 -16.43 -3.67
N ALA A 132 -8.00 -17.49 -3.47
CA ALA A 132 -7.66 -17.98 -2.14
C ALA A 132 -6.92 -16.91 -1.29
N ASP A 133 -6.08 -16.07 -1.89
CA ASP A 133 -5.39 -14.97 -1.20
C ASP A 133 -6.38 -13.95 -0.60
N ILE A 134 -7.45 -13.65 -1.34
CA ILE A 134 -8.54 -12.73 -0.95
C ILE A 134 -9.38 -13.36 0.14
N GLU A 135 -9.81 -14.61 -0.06
CA GLU A 135 -10.62 -15.35 0.91
C GLU A 135 -9.93 -15.41 2.27
N ASN A 136 -8.65 -15.79 2.30
CA ASN A 136 -7.85 -15.89 3.52
C ASN A 136 -7.71 -14.55 4.26
N ARG A 137 -7.71 -13.42 3.54
CA ARG A 137 -7.56 -12.07 4.13
C ARG A 137 -8.89 -11.39 4.41
N HIS A 138 -9.98 -11.87 3.83
CA HIS A 138 -11.28 -11.23 3.89
C HIS A 138 -11.75 -10.96 5.33
N PRO A 139 -11.63 -11.89 6.31
CA PRO A 139 -12.08 -11.62 7.69
C PRO A 139 -11.40 -10.39 8.31
N ALA A 140 -10.08 -10.25 8.11
CA ALA A 140 -9.32 -9.13 8.63
C ALA A 140 -9.67 -7.82 7.90
N ARG A 141 -9.81 -7.86 6.57
CA ARG A 141 -10.18 -6.70 5.75
C ARG A 141 -11.58 -6.19 6.04
N SER A 142 -12.53 -7.11 6.23
CA SER A 142 -13.91 -6.79 6.60
C SER A 142 -13.93 -6.07 7.94
N ARG A 143 -13.27 -6.65 8.97
CA ARG A 143 -13.20 -6.03 10.30
C ARG A 143 -12.58 -4.62 10.25
N ASP A 144 -11.50 -4.44 9.50
CA ASP A 144 -10.86 -3.13 9.38
C ASP A 144 -11.78 -2.11 8.68
N LEU A 145 -12.49 -2.52 7.62
CA LEU A 145 -13.45 -1.66 6.93
C LEU A 145 -14.62 -1.30 7.87
N GLU A 146 -15.23 -2.30 8.50
CA GLU A 146 -16.37 -2.12 9.42
C GLU A 146 -16.03 -1.21 10.60
N SER A 147 -14.81 -1.33 11.14
CA SER A 147 -14.31 -0.41 12.17
C SER A 147 -14.29 1.03 11.70
N ARG A 148 -13.99 1.30 10.42
CA ARG A 148 -14.03 2.65 9.84
C ARG A 148 -15.45 3.10 9.49
N LEU A 149 -16.33 2.16 9.14
CA LEU A 149 -17.73 2.42 8.84
C LEU A 149 -18.59 2.60 10.11
N GLY A 150 -18.12 2.16 11.27
CA GLY A 150 -18.82 2.20 12.55
C GLY A 150 -19.95 1.17 12.69
N LYS A 151 -20.16 0.32 11.68
CA LYS A 151 -21.16 -0.76 11.67
C LYS A 151 -20.77 -1.84 10.65
N PRO A 152 -21.33 -3.05 10.77
CA PRO A 152 -21.06 -4.12 9.80
C PRO A 152 -21.37 -3.71 8.37
N ALA A 153 -20.53 -4.18 7.45
CA ALA A 153 -20.79 -4.10 6.02
C ALA A 153 -21.75 -5.23 5.63
N GLN A 154 -22.16 -5.26 4.36
CA GLN A 154 -22.89 -6.41 3.83
C GLN A 154 -21.97 -7.64 3.79
N ALA A 155 -22.47 -8.78 4.29
CA ALA A 155 -21.75 -10.05 4.20
C ALA A 155 -21.49 -10.41 2.73
N CYS A 156 -20.25 -10.83 2.43
CA CYS A 156 -19.86 -11.18 1.07
C CYS A 156 -20.26 -12.63 0.73
N THR A 157 -20.94 -12.83 -0.40
CA THR A 157 -21.40 -14.15 -0.86
C THR A 157 -20.45 -14.80 -1.88
N ASP A 158 -19.59 -14.02 -2.51
CA ASP A 158 -18.73 -14.46 -3.62
C ASP A 158 -17.38 -13.70 -3.61
N ASP A 159 -16.49 -14.07 -4.53
CA ASP A 159 -15.15 -13.48 -4.63
C ASP A 159 -15.16 -12.03 -5.11
N ALA A 160 -16.10 -11.64 -5.97
CA ALA A 160 -16.22 -10.28 -6.48
C ALA A 160 -16.52 -9.31 -5.33
N GLN A 161 -17.44 -9.67 -4.44
CA GLN A 161 -17.74 -8.89 -3.25
C GLN A 161 -16.55 -8.83 -2.28
N ARG A 162 -15.82 -9.94 -2.10
CA ARG A 162 -14.62 -9.97 -1.24
C ARG A 162 -13.49 -9.11 -1.82
N VAL A 163 -13.32 -9.08 -3.13
CA VAL A 163 -12.40 -8.17 -3.85
C VAL A 163 -12.76 -6.72 -3.55
N ALA A 164 -14.04 -6.35 -3.71
CA ALA A 164 -14.52 -5.01 -3.43
C ALA A 164 -14.26 -4.60 -1.98
N VAL A 165 -14.56 -5.46 -1.00
CA VAL A 165 -14.27 -5.20 0.43
C VAL A 165 -12.77 -5.07 0.69
N SER A 166 -11.93 -5.91 0.08
CA SER A 166 -10.46 -5.83 0.24
C SER A 166 -9.91 -4.49 -0.26
N TRP A 167 -10.38 -4.05 -1.43
CA TRP A 167 -10.01 -2.76 -2.02
C TRP A 167 -10.52 -1.59 -1.18
N LEU A 168 -11.81 -1.56 -0.85
CA LEU A 168 -12.45 -0.52 -0.03
C LEU A 168 -11.82 -0.42 1.36
N SER A 169 -11.43 -1.56 1.96
CA SER A 169 -10.73 -1.59 3.24
C SER A 169 -9.42 -0.81 3.16
N SER A 170 -8.61 -1.02 2.12
CA SER A 170 -7.33 -0.32 1.98
C SER A 170 -7.51 1.14 1.57
N MET A 171 -8.37 1.41 0.59
CA MET A 171 -8.60 2.76 0.05
C MET A 171 -9.30 3.69 1.05
N SER A 172 -10.17 3.17 1.93
CA SER A 172 -10.73 3.97 3.02
C SER A 172 -9.68 4.39 4.04
N ALA A 173 -8.70 3.52 4.35
CA ALA A 173 -7.57 3.90 5.21
C ALA A 173 -6.67 4.96 4.54
N PHE A 174 -6.53 4.89 3.21
CA PHE A 174 -5.81 5.89 2.42
C PHE A 174 -6.51 7.24 2.43
N ALA A 175 -7.83 7.27 2.19
CA ALA A 175 -8.63 8.50 2.25
C ALA A 175 -8.58 9.16 3.64
N GLN A 176 -8.66 8.37 4.72
CA GLN A 176 -8.48 8.88 6.08
C GLN A 176 -7.10 9.49 6.29
N ALA A 177 -6.04 8.82 5.83
CA ALA A 177 -4.68 9.33 5.92
C ALA A 177 -4.48 10.62 5.12
N ALA A 178 -5.00 10.69 3.89
CA ALA A 178 -4.93 11.87 3.04
C ALA A 178 -5.66 13.06 3.67
N ASN A 179 -6.85 12.84 4.25
CA ASN A 179 -7.60 13.88 4.94
C ASN A 179 -6.86 14.39 6.20
N ALA A 180 -6.24 13.50 6.96
CA ALA A 180 -5.54 13.86 8.20
C ALA A 180 -4.14 14.46 7.96
N CYS A 181 -3.49 14.15 6.84
CA CYS A 181 -2.06 14.39 6.62
C CYS A 181 -1.76 14.98 5.24
N ALA A 182 -2.68 15.74 4.63
CA ALA A 182 -2.68 16.11 3.22
C ALA A 182 -1.31 16.49 2.62
N ASN A 183 -0.57 17.42 3.22
CA ASN A 183 0.74 17.88 2.70
C ASN A 183 1.88 16.85 2.85
N ARG A 184 1.66 15.73 3.53
CA ARG A 184 2.61 14.63 3.75
C ARG A 184 2.21 13.34 3.07
N VAL A 185 1.16 13.38 2.25
CA VAL A 185 0.63 12.21 1.56
C VAL A 185 0.63 12.46 0.05
N MET A 186 1.20 11.53 -0.72
CA MET A 186 1.16 11.52 -2.17
C MET A 186 0.41 10.28 -2.66
N TRP A 187 -0.66 10.49 -3.41
CA TRP A 187 -1.34 9.41 -4.12
C TRP A 187 -0.52 9.04 -5.36
N LEU A 188 -0.36 7.75 -5.60
CA LEU A 188 0.31 7.24 -6.79
C LEU A 188 -0.52 6.11 -7.38
N ASP A 189 -1.13 6.35 -8.55
CA ASP A 189 -1.70 5.27 -9.34
C ASP A 189 -0.56 4.53 -10.05
N PHE A 190 -0.43 3.24 -9.78
CA PHE A 190 0.60 2.41 -10.40
C PHE A 190 0.44 2.30 -11.91
N ASP A 191 -0.79 2.41 -12.39
CA ASP A 191 -1.15 2.29 -13.78
C ASP A 191 -0.72 3.56 -14.56
N ASP A 192 -0.78 4.74 -13.94
CA ASP A 192 -0.20 5.99 -14.46
C ASP A 192 1.32 6.00 -14.37
N PHE A 193 1.87 5.46 -13.26
CA PHE A 193 3.31 5.24 -13.12
C PHE A 193 3.87 4.43 -14.30
N LEU A 194 3.17 3.39 -14.75
CA LEU A 194 3.64 2.57 -15.88
C LEU A 194 3.57 3.29 -17.23
N VAL A 195 2.72 4.31 -17.38
CA VAL A 195 2.67 5.16 -18.58
C VAL A 195 3.86 6.12 -18.62
N SER A 196 4.18 6.75 -17.49
CA SER A 196 5.23 7.79 -17.38
C SER A 196 6.23 7.50 -16.25
N PRO A 197 6.97 6.36 -16.29
CA PRO A 197 7.71 5.88 -15.12
C PRO A 197 8.86 6.80 -14.70
N GLN A 198 9.53 7.47 -15.64
CA GLN A 198 10.62 8.41 -15.33
C GLN A 198 10.09 9.63 -14.53
N GLN A 199 8.98 10.21 -14.99
CA GLN A 199 8.36 11.37 -14.35
C GLN A 199 7.92 11.02 -12.92
N TYR A 200 7.06 10.00 -12.77
CA TYR A 200 6.52 9.64 -11.47
C TYR A 200 7.59 9.11 -10.51
N LEU A 201 8.66 8.47 -10.99
CA LEU A 201 9.78 8.09 -10.14
C LEU A 201 10.50 9.33 -9.59
N GLY A 202 10.75 10.34 -10.43
CA GLY A 202 11.35 11.60 -10.02
C GLY A 202 10.49 12.36 -9.00
N GLU A 203 9.19 12.49 -9.27
CA GLU A 203 8.21 13.13 -8.37
C GLU A 203 8.14 12.42 -7.02
N ALA A 204 8.03 11.08 -7.02
CA ALA A 204 8.01 10.28 -5.81
C ALA A 204 9.31 10.43 -5.00
N ALA A 205 10.47 10.42 -5.66
CA ALA A 205 11.75 10.56 -5.00
C ALA A 205 11.90 11.96 -4.36
N ALA A 206 11.52 13.02 -5.10
CA ALA A 206 11.51 14.39 -4.60
C ALA A 206 10.56 14.56 -3.40
N PHE A 207 9.35 14.00 -3.49
CA PHE A 207 8.35 14.01 -2.41
C PHE A 207 8.86 13.37 -1.11
N LEU A 208 9.65 12.29 -1.22
CA LEU A 208 10.30 11.64 -0.08
C LEU A 208 11.54 12.37 0.46
N GLY A 209 11.88 13.54 -0.11
CA GLY A 209 13.07 14.32 0.24
C GLY A 209 14.37 13.72 -0.27
N ALA A 210 14.31 12.93 -1.36
CA ALA A 210 15.43 12.28 -1.99
C ALA A 210 15.39 12.54 -3.51
N PRO A 211 15.53 13.80 -3.97
CA PRO A 211 15.38 14.16 -5.38
C PRO A 211 16.36 13.36 -6.24
N LEU A 212 15.82 12.82 -7.34
CA LEU A 212 16.54 11.97 -8.29
C LEU A 212 16.78 12.77 -9.58
N ALA A 213 18.02 12.78 -10.07
CA ALA A 213 18.32 13.46 -11.33
C ALA A 213 17.60 12.76 -12.51
N ALA A 214 17.25 13.52 -13.54
CA ALA A 214 16.48 13.01 -14.68
C ALA A 214 17.17 11.81 -15.36
N ASP A 215 18.50 11.86 -15.52
CA ASP A 215 19.30 10.78 -16.13
C ASP A 215 19.37 9.53 -15.25
N ASP A 216 19.44 9.69 -13.93
CA ASP A 216 19.41 8.57 -12.98
C ASP A 216 18.02 7.91 -12.99
N ALA A 217 16.95 8.71 -13.05
CA ALA A 217 15.59 8.22 -13.21
C ALA A 217 15.44 7.43 -14.52
N ALA A 218 15.91 7.98 -15.65
CA ALA A 218 15.92 7.32 -16.94
C ALA A 218 16.67 5.97 -16.89
N THR A 219 17.83 5.94 -16.24
CA THR A 219 18.65 4.74 -16.06
C THR A 219 17.92 3.66 -15.25
N LEU A 220 17.22 4.04 -14.18
CA LEU A 220 16.48 3.09 -13.34
C LEU A 220 15.27 2.50 -14.07
N VAL A 221 14.53 3.32 -14.83
CA VAL A 221 13.31 2.87 -15.52
C VAL A 221 13.60 2.11 -16.83
N THR A 222 14.76 2.31 -17.44
CA THR A 222 15.23 1.48 -18.56
C THR A 222 15.99 0.23 -18.10
N GLY A 223 16.38 0.20 -16.83
CA GLY A 223 17.17 -0.86 -16.22
C GLY A 223 16.41 -2.18 -15.95
N PRO A 224 17.14 -3.20 -15.45
CA PRO A 224 16.63 -4.56 -15.28
C PRO A 224 15.50 -4.69 -14.25
N LEU A 225 15.31 -3.70 -13.38
CA LEU A 225 14.21 -3.70 -12.39
C LEU A 225 12.84 -3.62 -13.07
N MET A 226 12.73 -2.97 -14.22
CA MET A 226 11.48 -2.81 -14.99
C MET A 226 11.17 -3.99 -15.91
N GLN A 227 12.13 -4.92 -16.08
CA GLN A 227 12.03 -6.03 -17.03
C GLN A 227 11.91 -7.40 -16.36
N ARG A 228 11.88 -7.43 -15.01
CA ARG A 228 11.87 -8.67 -14.21
C ARG A 228 10.76 -8.64 -13.18
N TYR A 229 10.21 -9.82 -12.89
CA TYR A 229 9.20 -9.95 -11.85
C TYR A 229 9.80 -9.63 -10.49
N SER A 230 9.30 -8.59 -9.84
CA SER A 230 9.95 -8.04 -8.64
C SER A 230 9.93 -8.97 -7.43
N LYS A 231 9.11 -10.04 -7.45
CA LYS A 231 9.06 -11.11 -6.43
C LYS A 231 9.81 -12.39 -6.84
N ASN A 232 10.14 -12.57 -8.12
CA ASN A 232 11.02 -13.64 -8.61
C ASN A 232 11.88 -13.11 -9.77
N PRO A 233 13.06 -12.55 -9.49
CA PRO A 233 13.91 -11.89 -10.51
C PRO A 233 14.43 -12.80 -11.63
N ALA A 234 14.23 -14.13 -11.53
CA ALA A 234 14.54 -15.07 -12.59
C ALA A 234 13.48 -15.08 -13.71
N LYS A 235 12.29 -14.51 -13.47
CA LYS A 235 11.20 -14.44 -14.44
C LYS A 235 11.16 -13.05 -15.10
N GLY A 236 11.15 -13.01 -16.43
CA GLY A 236 10.87 -11.78 -17.17
C GLY A 236 9.44 -11.30 -16.89
N TYR A 237 9.28 -9.99 -16.69
CA TYR A 237 7.97 -9.37 -16.48
C TYR A 237 8.05 -7.90 -16.86
N THR A 238 7.12 -7.44 -17.68
CA THR A 238 7.10 -6.08 -18.23
C THR A 238 5.70 -5.48 -18.08
N ALA A 239 5.58 -4.17 -18.29
CA ALA A 239 4.28 -3.50 -18.38
C ALA A 239 3.39 -4.16 -19.45
N ALA A 240 3.96 -4.55 -20.60
CA ALA A 240 3.23 -5.22 -21.67
C ALA A 240 2.67 -6.59 -21.24
N ILE A 241 3.47 -7.41 -20.56
CA ILE A 241 3.02 -8.71 -20.02
C ILE A 241 1.87 -8.49 -19.02
N ARG A 242 1.99 -7.48 -18.15
CA ARG A 242 0.91 -7.13 -17.22
C ARG A 242 -0.36 -6.74 -17.96
N GLN A 243 -0.26 -5.90 -19.00
CA GLN A 243 -1.42 -5.47 -19.78
C GLN A 243 -2.09 -6.62 -20.55
N GLU A 244 -1.32 -7.59 -21.04
CA GLU A 244 -1.86 -8.81 -21.62
C GLU A 244 -2.63 -9.65 -20.59
N GLN A 245 -2.07 -9.84 -19.41
CA GLN A 245 -2.74 -10.57 -18.31
C GLN A 245 -4.03 -9.89 -17.84
N LEU A 246 -4.06 -8.55 -17.83
CA LEU A 246 -5.27 -7.79 -17.49
C LEU A 246 -6.33 -7.91 -18.59
N ARG A 247 -5.94 -7.84 -19.87
CA ARG A 247 -6.87 -8.04 -21.00
C ARG A 247 -7.52 -9.43 -20.96
N ASP A 248 -6.71 -10.48 -20.86
CA ASP A 248 -7.22 -11.87 -20.73
C ASP A 248 -8.17 -12.04 -19.54
N SER A 249 -7.85 -11.42 -18.39
CA SER A 249 -8.75 -11.48 -17.24
C SER A 249 -10.04 -10.70 -17.44
N ARG A 250 -10.02 -9.56 -18.14
CA ARG A 250 -11.23 -8.78 -18.43
C ARG A 250 -12.16 -9.56 -19.35
N ASP A 251 -11.61 -10.24 -20.34
CA ASP A 251 -12.38 -11.06 -21.27
C ASP A 251 -13.05 -12.25 -20.56
N ARG A 252 -12.32 -12.90 -19.63
CA ARG A 252 -12.79 -14.09 -18.91
C ARG A 252 -13.68 -13.80 -17.71
N CYS A 253 -13.42 -12.71 -16.99
CA CYS A 253 -14.02 -12.40 -15.69
C CYS A 253 -14.82 -11.08 -15.70
N GLY A 254 -15.22 -10.58 -16.88
CA GLY A 254 -15.88 -9.29 -17.04
C GLY A 254 -17.11 -9.11 -16.15
N ASP A 255 -17.99 -10.11 -16.08
CA ASP A 255 -19.20 -10.08 -15.25
C ASP A 255 -18.86 -10.00 -13.75
N GLU A 256 -17.85 -10.73 -13.28
CA GLU A 256 -17.41 -10.68 -11.88
C GLU A 256 -16.74 -9.34 -11.54
N ILE A 257 -15.99 -8.75 -12.48
CA ILE A 257 -15.39 -7.43 -12.34
C ILE A 257 -16.49 -6.37 -12.22
N ALA A 258 -17.50 -6.42 -13.09
CA ALA A 258 -18.67 -5.54 -13.02
C ALA A 258 -19.41 -5.69 -11.69
N ALA A 259 -19.65 -6.92 -11.25
CA ALA A 259 -20.29 -7.21 -9.96
C ALA A 259 -19.50 -6.66 -8.77
N ALA A 260 -18.16 -6.73 -8.80
CA ALA A 260 -17.32 -6.15 -7.75
C ALA A 260 -17.49 -4.62 -7.68
N ILE A 261 -17.56 -3.96 -8.84
CA ILE A 261 -17.75 -2.51 -8.91
C ILE A 261 -19.16 -2.12 -8.45
N ASP A 262 -20.20 -2.79 -8.94
CA ASP A 262 -21.60 -2.52 -8.55
C ASP A 262 -21.79 -2.72 -7.04
N PHE A 263 -21.17 -3.74 -6.47
CA PHE A 263 -21.19 -3.96 -5.02
C PHE A 263 -20.53 -2.80 -4.27
N ALA A 264 -19.37 -2.33 -4.73
CA ALA A 264 -18.69 -1.18 -4.13
C ALA A 264 -19.50 0.11 -4.26
N GLU A 265 -20.15 0.35 -5.40
CA GLU A 265 -21.04 1.50 -5.63
C GLU A 265 -22.24 1.46 -4.67
N ASN A 266 -22.85 0.29 -4.49
CA ASN A 266 -23.96 0.11 -3.57
C ASN A 266 -23.56 0.31 -2.10
N LEU A 267 -22.34 -0.11 -1.71
CA LEU A 267 -21.79 0.25 -0.40
C LEU A 267 -21.52 1.76 -0.30
N GLY A 268 -20.96 2.40 -1.33
CA GLY A 268 -20.73 3.84 -1.37
C GLY A 268 -22.00 4.67 -1.15
N LYS A 269 -23.13 4.27 -1.76
CA LYS A 269 -24.45 4.90 -1.55
C LYS A 269 -24.95 4.80 -0.10
N ARG A 270 -24.57 3.74 0.62
CA ARG A 270 -25.00 3.47 2.01
C ARG A 270 -24.06 4.07 3.06
N PHE A 271 -22.81 4.33 2.69
CA PHE A 271 -21.75 4.69 3.61
C PHE A 271 -20.95 5.90 3.09
N ALA A 272 -21.26 7.09 3.63
CA ALA A 272 -20.59 8.33 3.25
C ALA A 272 -19.05 8.28 3.37
N ALA A 273 -18.53 7.53 4.35
CA ALA A 273 -17.09 7.37 4.60
C ALA A 273 -16.29 6.75 3.45
N ILE A 274 -16.97 6.09 2.50
CA ILE A 274 -16.36 5.49 1.30
C ILE A 274 -17.00 5.99 0.01
N ALA A 275 -17.94 6.93 0.09
CA ALA A 275 -18.67 7.42 -1.07
C ALA A 275 -17.71 8.11 -2.06
N MET A 276 -16.75 8.91 -1.58
CA MET A 276 -15.78 9.59 -2.45
C MET A 276 -14.89 8.62 -3.24
N LEU A 277 -14.72 7.38 -2.79
CA LEU A 277 -13.81 6.43 -3.45
C LEU A 277 -14.30 5.98 -4.84
N HIS A 278 -15.55 6.30 -5.22
CA HIS A 278 -16.08 6.01 -6.54
C HIS A 278 -15.22 6.60 -7.68
N GLU A 279 -14.55 7.73 -7.44
CA GLU A 279 -13.65 8.36 -8.43
C GLU A 279 -12.45 7.47 -8.80
N HIS A 280 -12.12 6.49 -7.96
CA HIS A 280 -11.03 5.54 -8.19
C HIS A 280 -11.53 4.15 -8.63
N PHE A 281 -12.83 3.98 -8.93
CA PHE A 281 -13.33 2.66 -9.33
C PHE A 281 -12.87 2.25 -10.72
N ARG A 282 -12.76 3.23 -11.61
CA ARG A 282 -12.30 3.07 -12.99
C ARG A 282 -11.28 4.15 -13.27
N ARG A 283 -10.35 3.88 -14.18
CA ARG A 283 -9.47 4.93 -14.70
C ARG A 283 -10.30 5.87 -15.56
N THR A 284 -9.99 7.16 -15.50
CA THR A 284 -10.45 8.12 -16.49
C THR A 284 -9.54 7.99 -17.70
N ASP A 285 -10.13 7.81 -18.88
CA ASP A 285 -9.41 7.76 -20.16
C ASP A 285 -8.82 9.12 -20.54
#